data_AF-A0A0L1ML13-F1
#
_entry.id   AF-A0A0L1ML13-F1
#
_cell.length_a   1.000
_cell.length_b   1.000
_cell.length_c   1.000
_cell.angle_alpha   90.00
_cell.angle_beta   90.00
_cell.angle_gamma   90.00
#
_symmetry.space_group_name_H-M   'P 1'
#
loop_
_entity.id
_entity.type
_entity.pdbx_description
1 polymer ?
#
loop_
_entity_poly.entity_id
_entity_poly.type
_entity_poly.pdbx_seq_one_letter_code
_entity_poly.pdbx_strand_id
1 'polypeptide(L)'
;MKHLFLDCIRDKRYVPIMVELRDINAEKISIDDFIRKVLDESGFDTNGEYVKKAMVAGHFCFFFDGYDEVDHDLRTQVIRQIGSLSNKYPECPLILSSRPDDVFNGLNEFNVFRIMPLSLESASDLIAKLPFDEDVKTKFQKDLAESLFERHNSFLSNPLLLSIMLLTYGENAEIPSKQSIFYNQAYEALFQRHDANKGAYTRVRLTNLDIQDFARVFSLFSVQTFQKRLFKMSRSDCLAFIDKSRDSLKKDFKAQDYLGDLLSAACLLIEDGLDVAFSHRSFQEYFVALYLSTAAPEIQEKLIKLYWDNMSSDSVLSLLYEINPELVERVLLVPELEQFFSLIGVRNKVGITHAARYLKMSFLEFNVDPSIFHATPIKPTKKYSRLDKIGRFVREYVFKQEDVSGEYVDEVTREMYEKYGSGVPDQVVAYPTKGLTYKSEFLLDVMNTRGNFSKSNIDDLWVYYKKIKSSNDNKVLEINKMLGIR
;
A
#
# COMPACT_ATOMS: atom_id res chain seq x y z
N MET A 1 7.91 7.29 -12.12
CA MET A 1 7.21 8.09 -13.15
C MET A 1 8.04 9.24 -13.71
N LYS A 2 8.47 10.21 -12.89
CA LYS A 2 9.20 11.41 -13.33
C LYS A 2 10.44 11.14 -14.22
N HIS A 3 11.20 10.09 -13.93
CA HIS A 3 12.35 9.69 -14.77
C HIS A 3 11.92 9.35 -16.20
N LEU A 4 10.90 8.51 -16.37
CA LEU A 4 10.37 8.13 -17.70
C LEU A 4 9.81 9.34 -18.46
N PHE A 5 9.17 10.27 -17.74
CA PHE A 5 8.69 11.52 -18.34
C PHE A 5 9.85 12.35 -18.89
N LEU A 6 10.93 12.54 -18.12
CA LEU A 6 12.12 13.27 -18.57
C LEU A 6 12.84 12.57 -19.72
N ASP A 7 12.93 11.25 -19.69
CA ASP A 7 13.51 10.46 -20.80
C ASP A 7 12.67 10.61 -22.07
N CYS A 8 11.33 10.61 -21.95
CA CYS A 8 10.44 10.86 -23.08
C CYS A 8 10.69 12.24 -23.72
N ILE A 9 10.89 13.29 -22.91
CA ILE A 9 11.28 14.62 -23.40
C ILE A 9 12.64 14.56 -24.12
N ARG A 10 13.62 13.89 -23.52
CA ARG A 10 15.00 13.82 -24.05
C ARG A 10 15.05 13.08 -25.39
N ASP A 11 14.30 11.99 -25.50
CA ASP A 11 14.25 11.14 -26.69
C ASP A 11 13.47 11.81 -27.84
N LYS A 12 12.64 12.82 -27.54
CA LYS A 12 11.89 13.65 -28.51
C LYS A 12 10.98 12.85 -29.45
N ARG A 13 10.71 11.58 -29.13
CA ARG A 13 9.86 10.70 -29.93
C ARG A 13 8.38 10.97 -29.71
N TYR A 14 8.02 11.36 -28.49
CA TYR A 14 6.65 11.67 -28.11
C TYR A 14 6.63 12.98 -27.30
N VAL A 15 5.50 13.67 -27.36
CA VAL A 15 5.16 14.75 -26.45
C VAL A 15 4.54 14.12 -25.19
N PRO A 16 5.22 14.18 -24.03
CA PRO A 16 4.71 13.54 -22.83
C PRO A 16 3.63 14.40 -22.17
N ILE A 17 2.54 13.76 -21.75
CA ILE A 17 1.46 14.36 -20.99
C ILE A 17 1.42 13.67 -19.64
N MET A 18 1.62 14.43 -18.56
CA MET A 18 1.53 13.93 -17.19
C MET A 18 0.15 14.25 -16.61
N VAL A 19 -0.50 13.24 -16.05
CA VAL A 19 -1.75 13.35 -15.31
C VAL A 19 -1.53 12.74 -13.94
N GLU A 20 -1.52 13.57 -12.91
CA GLU A 20 -1.54 13.11 -11.52
C GLU A 20 -2.97 12.70 -11.16
N LEU A 21 -3.22 11.40 -11.05
CA LEU A 21 -4.59 10.88 -10.94
C LEU A 21 -5.32 11.33 -9.66
N ARG A 22 -4.57 11.72 -8.63
CA ARG A 22 -5.11 12.30 -7.39
C ARG A 22 -5.93 13.57 -7.61
N ASP A 23 -5.62 14.35 -8.64
CA ASP A 23 -6.28 15.63 -8.92
C ASP A 23 -7.71 15.43 -9.44
N ILE A 24 -8.02 14.24 -9.98
CA ILE A 24 -9.36 13.86 -10.43
C ILE A 24 -10.36 13.86 -9.25
N ASN A 25 -9.90 13.60 -8.02
CA ASN A 25 -10.75 13.55 -6.84
C ASN A 25 -11.45 14.90 -6.57
N ALA A 26 -10.71 16.00 -6.76
CA ALA A 26 -11.22 17.35 -6.54
C ALA A 26 -12.09 17.82 -7.71
N GLU A 27 -11.66 17.57 -8.95
CA GLU A 27 -12.28 18.15 -10.13
C GLU A 27 -13.46 17.33 -10.67
N LYS A 28 -13.48 16.01 -10.42
CA LYS A 28 -14.50 15.06 -10.90
C LYS A 28 -14.74 15.12 -12.42
N ILE A 29 -13.71 15.48 -13.18
CA ILE A 29 -13.72 15.52 -14.64
C ILE A 29 -13.31 14.17 -15.24
N SER A 30 -13.58 13.97 -16.53
CA SER A 30 -13.11 12.78 -17.25
C SER A 30 -11.60 12.85 -17.54
N ILE A 31 -10.97 11.70 -17.80
CA ILE A 31 -9.56 11.62 -18.23
C ILE A 31 -9.35 12.42 -19.53
N ASP A 32 -10.27 12.34 -20.49
CA ASP A 32 -10.18 13.14 -21.73
C ASP A 32 -10.20 14.65 -21.43
N ASP A 33 -11.07 15.10 -20.52
CA ASP A 33 -11.15 16.52 -20.13
C ASP A 33 -9.91 16.96 -19.34
N PHE A 34 -9.37 16.09 -18.48
CA PHE A 34 -8.14 16.36 -17.75
C PHE A 34 -6.96 16.54 -18.72
N ILE A 35 -6.83 15.63 -19.70
CA ILE A 35 -5.80 15.74 -20.74
C ILE A 35 -5.96 17.04 -21.53
N ARG A 36 -7.19 17.42 -21.89
CA ARG A 36 -7.46 18.70 -22.57
C ARG A 36 -7.03 19.89 -21.72
N LYS A 37 -7.39 19.90 -20.44
CA LYS A 37 -6.98 20.95 -19.50
C LYS A 37 -5.46 21.08 -19.43
N VAL A 38 -4.74 19.96 -19.26
CA VAL A 38 -3.26 19.97 -19.22
C VAL A 38 -2.66 20.53 -20.51
N LEU A 39 -3.24 20.19 -21.65
CA LEU A 39 -2.81 20.70 -22.96
C LEU A 39 -3.13 22.19 -23.12
N ASP A 40 -4.32 22.65 -22.72
CA ASP A 40 -4.72 24.05 -22.77
C ASP A 40 -3.82 24.92 -21.87
N GLU A 41 -3.55 24.46 -20.64
CA GLU A 41 -2.63 25.11 -19.69
C GLU A 41 -1.19 25.16 -20.22
N SER A 42 -0.82 24.20 -21.06
CA SER A 42 0.47 24.16 -21.77
C SER A 42 0.49 25.00 -23.06
N GLY A 43 -0.62 25.67 -23.40
CA GLY A 43 -0.75 26.57 -24.55
C GLY A 43 -1.13 25.90 -25.88
N PHE A 44 -1.61 24.66 -25.86
CA PHE A 44 -2.14 23.99 -27.06
C PHE A 44 -3.60 24.36 -27.28
N ASP A 45 -4.01 24.58 -28.54
CA ASP A 45 -5.42 24.75 -28.88
C ASP A 45 -6.11 23.38 -28.99
N THR A 46 -6.88 23.03 -27.96
CA THR A 46 -7.65 21.77 -27.94
C THR A 46 -9.04 21.87 -28.57
N ASN A 47 -9.46 23.07 -29.02
CA ASN A 47 -10.76 23.28 -29.69
C ASN A 47 -10.77 22.83 -31.16
N GLY A 48 -9.59 22.73 -31.78
CA GLY A 48 -9.42 22.25 -33.14
C GLY A 48 -9.23 20.73 -33.26
N GLU A 49 -9.17 20.24 -34.50
CA GLU A 49 -8.89 18.81 -34.79
C GLU A 49 -7.40 18.46 -34.69
N TYR A 50 -6.50 19.42 -34.48
CA TYR A 50 -5.05 19.19 -34.48
C TYR A 50 -4.61 18.21 -33.38
N VAL A 51 -4.99 18.48 -32.13
CA VAL A 51 -4.63 17.63 -30.98
C VAL A 51 -5.15 16.20 -31.19
N LYS A 52 -6.39 16.07 -31.66
CA LYS A 52 -7.00 14.77 -31.94
C LYS A 52 -6.27 14.02 -33.06
N LYS A 53 -5.89 14.71 -34.14
CA LYS A 53 -5.07 14.11 -35.23
C LYS A 53 -3.69 13.70 -34.73
N ALA A 54 -3.06 14.49 -33.86
CA ALA A 54 -1.78 14.18 -33.26
C ALA A 54 -1.86 12.95 -32.32
N MET A 55 -2.96 12.79 -31.57
CA MET A 55 -3.24 11.57 -30.80
C MET A 55 -3.41 10.35 -31.71
N VAL A 56 -4.18 10.47 -32.80
CA VAL A 56 -4.34 9.37 -33.78
C VAL A 56 -3.00 9.02 -34.45
N ALA A 57 -2.15 10.01 -34.71
CA ALA A 57 -0.83 9.82 -35.31
C ALA A 57 0.24 9.31 -34.32
N GLY A 58 -0.09 9.10 -33.03
CA GLY A 58 0.85 8.57 -32.05
C GLY A 58 1.90 9.57 -31.57
N HIS A 59 1.62 10.87 -31.62
CA HIS A 59 2.60 11.89 -31.22
C HIS A 59 2.71 12.08 -29.70
N PHE A 60 1.76 11.58 -28.93
CA PHE A 60 1.73 11.73 -27.47
C PHE A 60 2.12 10.45 -26.75
N CYS A 61 2.65 10.63 -25.54
CA CYS A 61 2.85 9.56 -24.55
C CYS A 61 2.17 10.00 -23.25
N PHE A 62 1.25 9.20 -22.73
CA PHE A 62 0.46 9.56 -21.54
C PHE A 62 1.02 8.87 -20.30
N PHE A 63 1.25 9.66 -19.25
CA PHE A 63 1.68 9.20 -17.94
C PHE A 63 0.57 9.46 -16.93
N PHE A 64 0.00 8.39 -16.38
CA PHE A 64 -1.03 8.44 -15.35
C PHE A 64 -0.40 8.02 -14.01
N ASP A 65 -0.13 8.98 -13.13
CA ASP A 65 0.60 8.73 -11.89
C ASP A 65 -0.35 8.57 -10.69
N GLY A 66 -0.21 7.48 -9.93
CA GLY A 66 -0.84 7.30 -8.62
C GLY A 66 -2.31 6.86 -8.65
N TYR A 67 -2.66 5.77 -9.34
CA TYR A 67 -4.05 5.28 -9.36
C TYR A 67 -4.62 4.95 -7.98
N ASP A 68 -3.78 4.45 -7.07
CA ASP A 68 -4.17 4.16 -5.69
C ASP A 68 -4.48 5.42 -4.86
N GLU A 69 -4.24 6.61 -5.40
CA GLU A 69 -4.63 7.89 -4.82
C GLU A 69 -6.03 8.35 -5.26
N VAL A 70 -6.63 7.70 -6.26
CA VAL A 70 -7.98 8.01 -6.75
C VAL A 70 -9.05 7.55 -5.74
N ASP A 71 -10.07 8.38 -5.56
CA ASP A 71 -11.27 8.10 -4.78
C ASP A 71 -11.94 6.81 -5.24
N HIS A 72 -12.38 6.02 -4.27
CA HIS A 72 -12.91 4.68 -4.52
C HIS A 72 -14.08 4.67 -5.53
N ASP A 73 -14.97 5.64 -5.41
CA ASP A 73 -16.16 5.75 -6.27
C ASP A 73 -15.80 6.12 -7.72
N LEU A 74 -14.61 6.68 -7.95
CA LEU A 74 -14.11 7.11 -9.26
C LEU A 74 -13.16 6.08 -9.90
N ARG A 75 -12.48 5.24 -9.10
CA ARG A 75 -11.49 4.26 -9.58
C ARG A 75 -11.98 3.41 -10.77
N THR A 76 -13.18 2.84 -10.67
CA THR A 76 -13.76 2.00 -11.73
C THR A 76 -14.01 2.79 -13.02
N GLN A 77 -14.39 4.06 -12.89
CA GLN A 77 -14.60 4.94 -14.03
C GLN A 77 -13.25 5.33 -14.67
N VAL A 78 -12.28 5.73 -13.86
CA VAL A 78 -10.94 6.12 -14.31
C VAL A 78 -10.27 5.00 -15.08
N ILE A 79 -10.27 3.76 -14.55
CA ILE A 79 -9.61 2.65 -15.24
C ILE A 79 -10.30 2.28 -16.57
N ARG A 80 -11.63 2.39 -16.63
CA ARG A 80 -12.38 2.21 -17.88
C ARG A 80 -12.07 3.29 -18.90
N GLN A 81 -11.91 4.54 -18.47
CA GLN A 81 -11.55 5.65 -19.35
C GLN A 81 -10.12 5.47 -19.88
N ILE A 82 -9.17 5.05 -19.04
CA ILE A 82 -7.80 4.72 -19.46
C ILE A 82 -7.80 3.58 -20.49
N GLY A 83 -8.55 2.51 -20.24
CA GLY A 83 -8.70 1.40 -21.22
C GLY A 83 -9.41 1.83 -22.50
N SER A 84 -10.39 2.75 -22.43
CA SER A 84 -11.01 3.31 -23.63
C SER A 84 -10.03 4.20 -24.41
N LEU A 85 -9.15 4.92 -23.71
CA LEU A 85 -8.15 5.79 -24.32
C LEU A 85 -7.10 4.98 -25.06
N SER A 86 -6.60 3.88 -24.47
CA SER A 86 -5.63 2.99 -25.14
C SER A 86 -6.21 2.36 -26.41
N ASN A 87 -7.47 1.91 -26.36
CA ASN A 87 -8.16 1.34 -27.52
C ASN A 87 -8.42 2.39 -28.63
N LYS A 88 -8.65 3.64 -28.24
CA LYS A 88 -8.94 4.75 -29.18
C LYS A 88 -7.68 5.29 -29.84
N TYR A 89 -6.53 5.27 -29.15
CA TYR A 89 -5.25 5.79 -29.62
C TYR A 89 -4.12 4.77 -29.42
N PRO A 90 -4.11 3.66 -30.18
CA PRO A 90 -3.17 2.55 -29.98
C PRO A 90 -1.70 2.92 -30.24
N GLU A 91 -1.45 3.96 -31.05
CA GLU A 91 -0.09 4.44 -31.35
C GLU A 91 0.49 5.35 -30.26
N CYS A 92 -0.32 5.77 -29.29
CA CYS A 92 0.14 6.54 -28.13
C CYS A 92 0.51 5.58 -26.99
N PRO A 93 1.76 5.58 -26.50
CA PRO A 93 2.10 4.82 -25.29
C PRO A 93 1.35 5.36 -24.07
N LEU A 94 0.87 4.46 -23.22
CA LEU A 94 0.29 4.76 -21.91
C LEU A 94 1.12 4.09 -20.82
N ILE A 95 1.52 4.86 -19.81
CA ILE A 95 2.18 4.37 -18.61
C ILE A 95 1.29 4.73 -17.41
N LEU A 96 0.87 3.71 -16.65
CA LEU A 96 0.07 3.85 -15.44
C LEU A 96 0.88 3.37 -14.24
N SER A 97 0.95 4.17 -13.18
CA SER A 97 1.53 3.75 -11.90
C SER A 97 0.47 3.56 -10.83
N SER A 98 0.72 2.62 -9.93
CA SER A 98 -0.12 2.35 -8.76
C SER A 98 0.63 1.50 -7.76
N ARG A 99 0.24 1.56 -6.49
CA ARG A 99 0.45 0.43 -5.57
C ARG A 99 -0.29 -0.83 -6.06
N PRO A 100 0.12 -2.04 -5.62
CA PRO A 100 -0.54 -3.28 -6.01
C PRO A 100 -2.07 -3.23 -5.81
N ASP A 101 -2.82 -3.45 -6.88
CA ASP A 101 -4.27 -3.49 -6.87
C ASP A 101 -4.74 -4.60 -7.82
N ASP A 102 -5.75 -5.37 -7.42
CA ASP A 102 -6.25 -6.52 -8.18
C ASP A 102 -6.94 -6.10 -9.49
N VAL A 103 -7.33 -4.82 -9.62
CA VAL A 103 -7.95 -4.29 -10.83
C VAL A 103 -7.08 -4.47 -12.08
N PHE A 104 -5.75 -4.49 -11.92
CA PHE A 104 -4.82 -4.58 -13.04
C PHE A 104 -4.74 -5.98 -13.65
N ASN A 105 -5.11 -7.03 -12.90
CA ASN A 105 -5.11 -8.40 -13.42
C ASN A 105 -6.15 -8.63 -14.53
N GLY A 106 -7.12 -7.71 -14.69
CA GLY A 106 -8.16 -7.79 -15.71
C GLY A 106 -7.91 -6.90 -16.94
N LEU A 107 -6.77 -6.20 -17.02
CA LEU A 107 -6.45 -5.28 -18.12
C LEU A 107 -5.59 -5.96 -19.18
N ASN A 108 -6.25 -6.61 -20.13
CA ASN A 108 -5.58 -7.39 -21.19
C ASN A 108 -4.81 -6.51 -22.18
N GLU A 109 -5.12 -5.20 -22.24
CA GLU A 109 -4.46 -4.24 -23.12
C GLU A 109 -3.10 -3.75 -22.57
N PHE A 110 -2.74 -4.13 -21.34
CA PHE A 110 -1.57 -3.61 -20.64
C PHE A 110 -0.62 -4.72 -20.19
N ASN A 111 0.67 -4.41 -20.21
CA ASN A 111 1.68 -5.22 -19.55
C ASN A 111 1.89 -4.72 -18.12
N VAL A 112 1.85 -5.62 -17.14
CA VAL A 112 2.02 -5.28 -15.72
C VAL A 112 3.47 -5.52 -15.31
N PHE A 113 4.15 -4.46 -14.89
CA PHE A 113 5.51 -4.51 -14.35
C PHE A 113 5.49 -4.24 -12.84
N ARG A 114 6.41 -4.87 -12.10
CA ARG A 114 6.61 -4.63 -10.66
C ARG A 114 7.94 -3.94 -10.44
N ILE A 115 7.93 -2.88 -9.62
CA ILE A 115 9.16 -2.23 -9.18
C ILE A 115 9.84 -3.18 -8.19
N MET A 116 11.06 -3.60 -8.51
CA MET A 116 11.83 -4.46 -7.64
C MET A 116 12.41 -3.67 -6.45
N PRO A 117 12.54 -4.31 -5.27
CA PRO A 117 13.29 -3.72 -4.18
C PRO A 117 14.73 -3.40 -4.60
N LEU A 118 15.35 -2.38 -3.97
CA LEU A 118 16.75 -2.07 -4.19
C LEU A 118 17.63 -3.27 -3.83
N SER A 119 18.66 -3.54 -4.64
CA SER A 119 19.80 -4.35 -4.23
C SER A 119 20.71 -3.56 -3.28
N LEU A 120 21.61 -4.25 -2.57
CA LEU A 120 22.64 -3.59 -1.76
C LEU A 120 23.46 -2.57 -2.57
N GLU A 121 23.80 -2.91 -3.82
CA GLU A 121 24.54 -2.04 -4.73
C GLU A 121 23.71 -0.79 -5.07
N SER A 122 22.44 -0.97 -5.44
CA SER A 122 21.53 0.13 -5.78
C SER A 122 21.25 1.03 -4.57
N ALA A 123 21.14 0.45 -3.38
CA ALA A 123 20.98 1.17 -2.12
C ALA A 123 22.23 2.00 -1.79
N SER A 124 23.41 1.42 -1.95
CA SER A 124 24.69 2.13 -1.76
C SER A 124 24.85 3.28 -2.75
N ASP A 125 24.49 3.06 -4.02
CA ASP A 125 24.49 4.09 -5.07
C ASP A 125 23.50 5.22 -4.77
N LEU A 126 22.32 4.90 -4.26
CA LEU A 126 21.34 5.90 -3.84
C LEU A 126 21.90 6.77 -2.72
N ILE A 127 22.48 6.16 -1.68
CA ILE A 127 23.10 6.89 -0.57
C ILE A 127 24.21 7.82 -1.09
N ALA A 128 25.08 7.34 -1.98
CA ALA A 128 26.17 8.14 -2.54
C ALA A 128 25.66 9.42 -3.23
N LYS A 129 24.53 9.31 -3.93
CA LYS A 129 23.89 10.42 -4.68
C LYS A 129 23.09 11.37 -3.78
N LEU A 130 22.72 10.96 -2.56
CA LEU A 130 21.96 11.82 -1.66
C LEU A 130 22.84 12.96 -1.11
N PRO A 131 22.31 14.20 -1.06
CA PRO A 131 23.03 15.36 -0.52
C PRO A 131 23.00 15.31 1.01
N PHE A 132 23.99 14.65 1.59
CA PHE A 132 24.12 14.46 3.04
C PHE A 132 25.59 14.51 3.46
N ASP A 133 25.85 14.59 4.77
CA ASP A 133 27.20 14.59 5.32
C ASP A 133 28.01 13.35 4.86
N GLU A 134 29.20 13.59 4.29
CA GLU A 134 30.02 12.54 3.66
C GLU A 134 30.56 11.52 4.67
N ASP A 135 30.89 11.95 5.89
CA ASP A 135 31.38 11.05 6.94
C ASP A 135 30.25 10.11 7.39
N VAL A 136 29.05 10.66 7.57
CA VAL A 136 27.86 9.85 7.90
C VAL A 136 27.50 8.90 6.75
N LYS A 137 27.54 9.37 5.50
CA LYS A 137 27.28 8.51 4.32
C LYS A 137 28.29 7.36 4.24
N THR A 138 29.57 7.66 4.38
CA THR A 138 30.64 6.65 4.31
C THR A 138 30.47 5.60 5.39
N LYS A 139 30.19 6.02 6.64
CA LYS A 139 29.94 5.11 7.74
C LYS A 139 28.68 4.28 7.52
N PHE A 140 27.58 4.90 7.08
CA PHE A 140 26.33 4.21 6.82
C PHE A 140 26.48 3.18 5.69
N GLN A 141 27.15 3.52 4.59
CA GLN A 141 27.42 2.59 3.49
C GLN A 141 28.28 1.40 3.93
N LYS A 142 29.27 1.63 4.79
CA LYS A 142 30.07 0.55 5.37
C LYS A 142 29.20 -0.42 6.17
N ASP A 143 28.43 0.10 7.12
CA ASP A 143 27.56 -0.73 7.96
C ASP A 143 26.46 -1.41 7.13
N LEU A 144 25.97 -0.74 6.08
CA LEU A 144 25.03 -1.28 5.09
C LEU A 144 25.58 -2.54 4.43
N ALA A 145 26.81 -2.47 3.93
CA ALA A 145 27.49 -3.57 3.24
C ALA A 145 27.92 -4.70 4.19
N GLU A 146 28.28 -4.39 5.44
CA GLU A 146 28.76 -5.40 6.39
C GLU A 146 27.64 -6.26 6.96
N SER A 147 26.49 -5.66 7.31
CA SER A 147 25.43 -6.43 8.00
C SER A 147 24.04 -5.79 8.03
N LEU A 148 23.91 -4.48 7.89
CA LEU A 148 22.60 -3.83 8.07
C LEU A 148 21.64 -4.19 6.95
N PHE A 149 22.11 -4.24 5.70
CA PHE A 149 21.25 -4.53 4.55
C PHE A 149 20.65 -5.93 4.63
N GLU A 150 21.46 -6.95 4.95
CA GLU A 150 20.97 -8.32 5.09
C GLU A 150 19.98 -8.46 6.25
N ARG A 151 20.33 -7.90 7.43
CA ARG A 151 19.48 -7.99 8.64
C ARG A 151 18.16 -7.23 8.52
N HIS A 152 18.15 -6.12 7.80
CA HIS A 152 17.00 -5.22 7.68
C HIS A 152 16.59 -5.00 6.22
N ASN A 153 16.69 -6.06 5.41
CA ASN A 153 16.43 -5.99 3.97
C ASN A 153 15.05 -5.39 3.65
N SER A 154 14.00 -5.80 4.38
CA SER A 154 12.63 -5.29 4.19
C SER A 154 12.49 -3.77 4.34
N PHE A 155 13.42 -3.12 5.05
CA PHE A 155 13.49 -1.67 5.19
C PHE A 155 14.41 -1.05 4.16
N LEU A 156 15.65 -1.52 4.10
CA LEU A 156 16.73 -0.88 3.37
C LEU A 156 16.64 -1.12 1.87
N SER A 157 15.85 -2.10 1.44
CA SER A 157 15.50 -2.30 0.04
C SER A 157 14.42 -1.32 -0.46
N ASN A 158 13.79 -0.54 0.43
CA ASN A 158 12.83 0.50 0.06
C ASN A 158 13.54 1.87 -0.05
N PRO A 159 13.54 2.55 -1.22
CA PRO A 159 14.27 3.81 -1.41
C PRO A 159 13.92 4.91 -0.41
N LEU A 160 12.65 5.03 -0.03
CA LEU A 160 12.20 6.03 0.92
C LEU A 160 12.73 5.72 2.32
N LEU A 161 12.53 4.49 2.79
CA LEU A 161 12.94 4.08 4.13
C LEU A 161 14.46 4.16 4.26
N LEU A 162 15.21 3.78 3.22
CA LEU A 162 16.66 3.95 3.16
C LEU A 162 17.08 5.42 3.31
N SER A 163 16.41 6.33 2.60
CA SER A 163 16.72 7.77 2.66
C SER A 163 16.46 8.34 4.05
N ILE A 164 15.34 7.96 4.67
CA ILE A 164 15.00 8.37 6.03
C ILE A 164 15.96 7.71 7.06
N MET A 165 16.36 6.45 6.86
CA MET A 165 17.38 5.80 7.70
C MET A 165 18.70 6.59 7.67
N LEU A 166 19.16 7.06 6.51
CA LEU A 166 20.34 7.92 6.43
C LEU A 166 20.15 9.22 7.24
N LEU A 167 18.93 9.79 7.26
CA LEU A 167 18.63 10.96 8.07
C LEU A 167 18.71 10.66 9.58
N THR A 168 18.26 9.48 10.04
CA THR A 168 18.20 9.15 11.48
C THR A 168 19.45 8.43 12.00
N TYR A 169 20.28 7.89 11.11
CA TYR A 169 21.44 7.06 11.45
C TYR A 169 22.50 7.79 12.29
N GLY A 170 22.61 9.11 12.16
CA GLY A 170 23.50 9.93 13.00
C GLY A 170 23.09 9.98 14.48
N GLU A 171 21.82 9.72 14.79
CA GLU A 171 21.24 9.87 16.15
C GLU A 171 20.99 8.51 16.83
N ASN A 172 20.64 7.48 16.07
CA ASN A 172 20.42 6.10 16.57
C ASN A 172 20.97 5.07 15.57
N ALA A 173 21.89 4.20 16.03
CA ALA A 173 22.54 3.20 15.18
C ALA A 173 21.76 1.88 15.04
N GLU A 174 20.63 1.73 15.75
CA GLU A 174 19.83 0.50 15.74
C GLU A 174 18.64 0.64 14.79
N ILE A 175 18.56 -0.25 13.79
CA ILE A 175 17.48 -0.27 12.81
C ILE A 175 16.29 -1.04 13.37
N PRO A 176 15.08 -0.48 13.40
CA PRO A 176 13.90 -1.19 13.86
C PRO A 176 13.57 -2.43 13.01
N SER A 177 12.93 -3.39 13.65
CA SER A 177 12.35 -4.57 12.97
C SER A 177 10.91 -4.35 12.47
N LYS A 178 10.25 -3.25 12.89
CA LYS A 178 8.85 -2.93 12.58
C LYS A 178 8.70 -1.55 11.92
N GLN A 179 7.85 -1.46 10.89
CA GLN A 179 7.66 -0.22 10.12
C GLN A 179 7.09 0.91 10.98
N SER A 180 6.15 0.58 11.85
CA SER A 180 5.57 1.49 12.84
C SER A 180 6.62 2.10 13.78
N ILE A 181 7.60 1.30 14.24
CA ILE A 181 8.69 1.80 15.09
C ILE A 181 9.60 2.72 14.28
N PHE A 182 9.90 2.35 13.05
CA PHE A 182 10.68 3.18 12.13
C PHE A 182 10.03 4.54 11.87
N TYR A 183 8.73 4.59 11.55
CA TYR A 183 8.04 5.87 11.36
C TYR A 183 7.98 6.69 12.64
N ASN A 184 7.87 6.05 13.81
CA ASN A 184 7.96 6.77 15.10
C ASN A 184 9.36 7.40 15.27
N GLN A 185 10.42 6.64 15.06
CA GLN A 185 11.80 7.13 15.17
C GLN A 185 12.11 8.22 14.14
N ALA A 186 11.61 8.06 12.91
CA ALA A 186 11.73 9.09 11.87
C ALA A 186 11.03 10.38 12.30
N TYR A 187 9.81 10.27 12.84
CA TYR A 187 9.10 11.41 13.39
C TYR A 187 9.85 12.04 14.57
N GLU A 188 10.34 11.24 15.52
CA GLU A 188 11.13 11.72 16.66
C GLU A 188 12.39 12.45 16.22
N ALA A 189 13.15 11.88 15.29
CA ALA A 189 14.35 12.49 14.74
C ALA A 189 14.00 13.77 13.97
N LEU A 190 12.97 13.77 13.12
CA LEU A 190 12.55 15.00 12.43
C LEU A 190 12.09 16.08 13.42
N PHE A 191 11.42 15.69 14.50
CA PHE A 191 10.96 16.62 15.53
C PHE A 191 12.12 17.16 16.40
N GLN A 192 13.16 16.35 16.65
CA GLN A 192 14.29 16.66 17.55
C GLN A 192 15.53 17.23 16.85
N ARG A 193 15.83 16.82 15.60
CA ARG A 193 17.03 17.22 14.85
C ARG A 193 17.11 18.72 14.58
N HIS A 194 15.99 19.43 14.72
CA HIS A 194 15.92 20.89 14.71
C HIS A 194 16.40 21.55 16.01
N ASP A 195 16.35 20.84 17.15
CA ASP A 195 16.86 21.32 18.44
C ASP A 195 18.39 21.09 18.58
N ALA A 196 18.97 20.10 17.88
CA ALA A 196 20.36 19.66 18.09
C ALA A 196 21.41 20.27 17.12
N ASN A 197 21.04 20.61 15.88
CA ASN A 197 21.99 21.17 14.89
C ASN A 197 22.25 22.68 15.13
N LYS A 198 23.17 22.96 16.06
CA LYS A 198 23.67 24.30 16.38
C LYS A 198 24.62 24.83 15.31
N GLY A 199 24.11 25.71 14.46
CA GLY A 199 24.87 26.59 13.59
C GLY A 199 24.03 27.80 13.14
N ALA A 200 24.05 28.88 13.92
CA ALA A 200 23.58 30.26 13.66
C ALA A 200 22.14 30.53 13.13
N TYR A 201 21.37 29.53 12.70
CA TYR A 201 19.98 29.70 12.24
C TYR A 201 19.05 28.79 13.03
N THR A 202 18.64 29.25 14.21
CA THR A 202 17.50 28.69 14.95
C THR A 202 16.24 28.83 14.09
N ARG A 203 15.79 27.76 13.44
CA ARG A 203 14.38 27.63 13.09
C ARG A 203 13.66 27.28 14.40
N VAL A 204 13.28 28.30 15.15
CA VAL A 204 12.52 28.15 16.40
C VAL A 204 11.16 27.55 16.04
N ARG A 205 10.77 26.45 16.70
CA ARG A 205 9.38 25.96 16.59
C ARG A 205 8.43 27.08 16.98
N LEU A 206 7.43 27.32 16.14
CA LEU A 206 6.45 28.38 16.33
C LEU A 206 5.42 28.00 17.40
N THR A 207 5.15 26.69 17.56
CA THR A 207 4.25 26.18 18.60
C THR A 207 5.01 25.64 19.82
N ASN A 208 4.37 25.73 20.99
CA ASN A 208 4.86 25.18 22.26
C ASN A 208 4.35 23.75 22.53
N LEU A 209 3.87 23.05 21.50
CA LEU A 209 3.40 21.67 21.66
C LEU A 209 4.60 20.76 21.92
N ASP A 210 4.45 19.85 22.89
CA ASP A 210 5.37 18.75 23.02
C ASP A 210 5.19 17.74 21.87
N ILE A 211 6.14 16.83 21.74
CA ILE A 211 6.16 15.84 20.65
C ILE A 211 4.91 14.96 20.62
N GLN A 212 4.31 14.65 21.76
CA GLN A 212 3.12 13.79 21.84
C GLN A 212 1.88 14.57 21.44
N ASP A 213 1.70 15.77 21.95
CA ASP A 213 0.58 16.64 21.60
C ASP A 213 0.63 17.06 20.12
N PHE A 214 1.83 17.34 19.61
CA PHE A 214 2.04 17.58 18.19
C PHE A 214 1.63 16.38 17.35
N ALA A 215 2.06 15.17 17.74
CA ALA A 215 1.68 13.93 17.08
C ALA A 215 0.16 13.69 17.12
N ARG A 216 -0.51 13.96 18.24
CA ARG A 216 -1.96 13.78 18.39
C ARG A 216 -2.75 14.71 17.46
N VAL A 217 -2.34 15.97 17.35
CA VAL A 217 -2.95 16.93 16.42
C VAL A 217 -2.74 16.47 14.98
N PHE A 218 -1.52 16.05 14.64
CA PHE A 218 -1.20 15.59 13.28
C PHE A 218 -1.94 14.29 12.95
N SER A 219 -2.03 13.34 13.87
CA SER A 219 -2.83 12.12 13.77
C SER A 219 -4.28 12.41 13.39
N LEU A 220 -4.95 13.33 14.08
CA LEU A 220 -6.32 13.68 13.75
C LEU A 220 -6.42 14.43 12.40
N PHE A 221 -5.44 15.26 12.06
CA PHE A 221 -5.34 15.90 10.75
C PHE A 221 -5.18 14.85 9.62
N SER A 222 -4.33 13.85 9.83
CA SER A 222 -4.11 12.74 8.91
C SER A 222 -5.38 11.92 8.72
N VAL A 223 -6.16 11.63 9.76
CA VAL A 223 -7.46 10.96 9.61
C VAL A 223 -8.43 11.77 8.74
N GLN A 224 -8.55 13.08 8.99
CA GLN A 224 -9.45 13.94 8.23
C GLN A 224 -9.10 13.99 6.73
N THR A 225 -7.81 14.10 6.41
CA THR A 225 -7.31 14.23 5.04
C THR A 225 -7.27 12.89 4.31
N PHE A 226 -6.85 11.82 5.01
CA PHE A 226 -6.80 10.47 4.46
C PHE A 226 -8.19 9.96 4.07
N GLN A 227 -9.20 10.25 4.91
CA GLN A 227 -10.60 9.91 4.62
C GLN A 227 -11.13 10.56 3.34
N LYS A 228 -10.52 11.67 2.92
CA LYS A 228 -10.86 12.43 1.71
C LYS A 228 -9.89 12.17 0.56
N ARG A 229 -8.96 11.20 0.70
CA ARG A 229 -7.86 10.94 -0.24
C ARG A 229 -7.06 12.19 -0.61
N LEU A 230 -6.91 13.12 0.36
CA LEU A 230 -6.14 14.35 0.18
C LEU A 230 -4.68 14.13 0.59
N PHE A 231 -3.82 13.97 -0.40
CA PHE A 231 -2.36 13.95 -0.25
C PHE A 231 -1.73 15.32 -0.53
N LYS A 232 -2.46 16.17 -1.24
CA LYS A 232 -2.17 17.56 -1.59
C LYS A 232 -3.46 18.36 -1.40
N MET A 233 -3.34 19.59 -0.90
CA MET A 233 -4.49 20.46 -0.62
C MET A 233 -4.07 21.94 -0.63
N SER A 234 -5.03 22.83 -0.84
CA SER A 234 -4.78 24.26 -0.72
C SER A 234 -4.31 24.62 0.68
N ARG A 235 -3.52 25.69 0.80
CA ARG A 235 -3.09 26.20 2.12
C ARG A 235 -4.28 26.53 3.03
N SER A 236 -5.37 27.06 2.46
CA SER A 236 -6.60 27.34 3.19
C SER A 236 -7.27 26.09 3.75
N ASP A 237 -7.36 25.02 2.95
CA ASP A 237 -7.94 23.75 3.41
C ASP A 237 -7.07 23.11 4.48
N CYS A 238 -5.75 23.15 4.29
CA CYS A 238 -4.77 22.67 5.26
C CYS A 238 -4.99 23.32 6.64
N LEU A 239 -5.06 24.66 6.67
CA LEU A 239 -5.33 25.41 7.90
C LEU A 239 -6.69 25.06 8.50
N ALA A 240 -7.73 24.91 7.67
CA ALA A 240 -9.06 24.53 8.15
C ALA A 240 -9.09 23.12 8.79
N PHE A 241 -8.33 22.16 8.26
CA PHE A 241 -8.20 20.83 8.89
C PHE A 241 -7.39 20.88 10.19
N ILE A 242 -6.35 21.72 10.25
CA ILE A 242 -5.56 21.95 11.47
C ILE A 242 -6.44 22.57 12.56
N ASP A 243 -7.23 23.60 12.23
CA ASP A 243 -8.17 24.23 13.18
C ASP A 243 -9.18 23.22 13.71
N LYS A 244 -9.76 22.37 12.84
CA LYS A 244 -10.66 21.28 13.28
C LYS A 244 -9.98 20.30 14.23
N SER A 245 -8.73 19.93 13.95
CA SER A 245 -7.95 19.05 14.85
C SER A 245 -7.68 19.72 16.18
N ARG A 246 -7.26 20.99 16.17
CA ARG A 246 -7.02 21.80 17.37
C ARG A 246 -8.25 21.85 18.25
N ASP A 247 -9.38 22.23 17.67
CA ASP A 247 -10.63 22.46 18.40
C ASP A 247 -11.18 21.16 18.99
N SER A 248 -11.10 20.06 18.24
CA SER A 248 -11.49 18.72 18.70
C SER A 248 -10.64 18.25 19.90
N LEU A 249 -9.33 18.51 19.86
CA LEU A 249 -8.39 18.12 20.92
C LEU A 249 -8.27 19.17 22.04
N LYS A 250 -8.97 20.30 21.93
CA LYS A 250 -8.92 21.44 22.87
C LYS A 250 -7.49 21.91 23.15
N LYS A 251 -6.68 22.02 22.10
CA LYS A 251 -5.30 22.53 22.17
C LYS A 251 -5.26 24.02 21.90
N ASP A 252 -4.26 24.70 22.46
CA ASP A 252 -4.07 26.15 22.29
C ASP A 252 -2.81 26.41 21.46
N PHE A 253 -3.03 26.75 20.18
CA PHE A 253 -2.01 27.20 19.24
C PHE A 253 -2.67 27.84 18.00
N LYS A 254 -1.90 28.64 17.25
CA LYS A 254 -2.36 29.19 15.96
C LYS A 254 -2.10 28.18 14.85
N ALA A 255 -3.11 27.90 14.03
CA ALA A 255 -2.97 26.94 12.93
C ALA A 255 -1.85 27.30 11.94
N GLN A 256 -1.59 28.59 11.73
CA GLN A 256 -0.48 29.05 10.89
C GLN A 256 0.88 28.69 11.47
N ASP A 257 1.05 28.82 12.78
CA ASP A 257 2.29 28.48 13.48
C ASP A 257 2.52 26.96 13.41
N TYR A 258 1.47 26.17 13.63
CA TYR A 258 1.53 24.71 13.52
C TYR A 258 1.83 24.24 12.09
N LEU A 259 1.22 24.86 11.07
CA LEU A 259 1.56 24.61 9.67
C LEU A 259 3.02 24.96 9.38
N GLY A 260 3.51 26.09 9.90
CA GLY A 260 4.92 26.48 9.80
C GLY A 260 5.85 25.41 10.38
N ASP A 261 5.51 24.87 11.56
CA ASP A 261 6.25 23.76 12.15
C ASP A 261 6.19 22.49 11.30
N LEU A 262 5.03 22.14 10.74
CA LEU A 262 4.89 20.97 9.84
C LEU A 262 5.73 21.09 8.57
N LEU A 263 5.84 22.29 7.99
CA LEU A 263 6.60 22.55 6.76
C LEU A 263 8.11 22.65 7.00
N SER A 264 8.52 23.17 8.15
CA SER A 264 9.90 23.62 8.35
C SER A 264 10.65 22.90 9.47
N ALA A 265 9.97 22.48 10.53
CA ALA A 265 10.58 21.81 11.68
C ALA A 265 10.32 20.29 11.64
N ALA A 266 9.08 19.84 11.50
CA ALA A 266 8.80 18.41 11.38
C ALA A 266 9.02 17.86 9.96
N CYS A 267 9.02 18.74 8.93
CA CYS A 267 9.12 18.35 7.51
C CYS A 267 8.15 17.23 7.09
N LEU A 268 6.99 17.15 7.76
CA LEU A 268 5.94 16.17 7.46
C LEU A 268 5.07 16.63 6.29
N LEU A 269 5.06 17.93 6.03
CA LEU A 269 4.44 18.56 4.86
C LEU A 269 5.49 19.35 4.07
N ILE A 270 5.22 19.61 2.80
CA ILE A 270 6.03 20.44 1.91
C ILE A 270 5.13 21.43 1.14
N GLU A 271 5.71 22.54 0.71
CA GLU A 271 5.06 23.46 -0.23
C GLU A 271 5.21 22.90 -1.65
N ASP A 272 4.10 22.79 -2.38
CA ASP A 272 4.03 22.31 -3.77
C ASP A 272 3.27 23.35 -4.60
N GLY A 273 4.01 24.35 -5.09
CA GLY A 273 3.43 25.52 -5.74
C GLY A 273 2.61 26.37 -4.75
N LEU A 274 1.31 26.52 -5.01
CA LEU A 274 0.37 27.24 -4.12
C LEU A 274 -0.27 26.31 -3.06
N ASP A 275 -0.01 25.02 -3.17
CA ASP A 275 -0.60 23.98 -2.33
C ASP A 275 0.39 23.46 -1.30
N VAL A 276 -0.14 22.65 -0.38
CA VAL A 276 0.61 21.93 0.64
C VAL A 276 0.38 20.43 0.41
N ALA A 277 1.47 19.66 0.40
CA ALA A 277 1.42 18.21 0.22
C ALA A 277 2.12 17.47 1.37
N PHE A 278 1.72 16.24 1.63
CA PHE A 278 2.50 15.36 2.51
C PHE A 278 3.88 15.11 1.89
N SER A 279 4.93 15.17 2.72
CA SER A 279 6.28 14.82 2.25
C SER A 279 6.35 13.37 1.76
N HIS A 280 5.57 12.48 2.39
CA HIS A 280 5.26 11.17 1.86
C HIS A 280 3.91 10.64 2.38
N ARG A 281 3.17 9.90 1.53
CA ARG A 281 1.89 9.26 1.90
C ARG A 281 1.98 8.36 3.13
N SER A 282 3.09 7.63 3.28
CA SER A 282 3.26 6.71 4.41
C SER A 282 3.27 7.40 5.77
N PHE A 283 3.69 8.67 5.87
CA PHE A 283 3.54 9.41 7.12
C PHE A 283 2.07 9.63 7.45
N GLN A 284 1.25 10.03 6.47
CA GLN A 284 -0.20 10.12 6.67
C GLN A 284 -0.79 8.78 7.15
N GLU A 285 -0.43 7.67 6.51
CA GLU A 285 -0.91 6.33 6.88
C GLU A 285 -0.48 5.92 8.29
N TYR A 286 0.76 6.19 8.67
CA TYR A 286 1.27 5.95 10.01
C TYR A 286 0.52 6.76 11.06
N PHE A 287 0.32 8.06 10.84
CA PHE A 287 -0.38 8.92 11.79
C PHE A 287 -1.88 8.61 11.89
N VAL A 288 -2.50 8.06 10.84
CA VAL A 288 -3.84 7.45 10.90
C VAL A 288 -3.82 6.20 11.80
N ALA A 289 -2.85 5.30 11.63
CA ALA A 289 -2.73 4.12 12.48
C ALA A 289 -2.48 4.49 13.96
N LEU A 290 -1.67 5.52 14.22
CA LEU A 290 -1.41 6.03 15.56
C LEU A 290 -2.67 6.64 16.21
N TYR A 291 -3.52 7.32 15.42
CA TYR A 291 -4.82 7.77 15.91
C TYR A 291 -5.70 6.59 16.32
N LEU A 292 -5.81 5.58 15.44
CA LEU A 292 -6.66 4.41 15.69
C LEU A 292 -6.22 3.63 16.93
N SER A 293 -4.92 3.51 17.20
CA SER A 293 -4.43 2.75 18.35
C SER A 293 -4.85 3.34 19.71
N THR A 294 -5.20 4.63 19.74
CA THR A 294 -5.56 5.38 20.97
C THR A 294 -7.00 5.91 20.97
N ALA A 295 -7.73 5.79 19.86
CA ALA A 295 -9.11 6.24 19.74
C ALA A 295 -10.08 5.46 20.64
N ALA A 296 -11.26 6.04 20.89
CA ALA A 296 -12.34 5.35 21.59
C ALA A 296 -12.81 4.09 20.82
N PRO A 297 -13.25 3.02 21.50
CA PRO A 297 -13.61 1.74 20.88
C PRO A 297 -14.60 1.87 19.71
N GLU A 298 -15.61 2.73 19.84
CA GLU A 298 -16.63 2.92 18.81
C GLU A 298 -16.04 3.55 17.53
N ILE A 299 -15.05 4.44 17.70
CA ILE A 299 -14.32 5.06 16.60
C ILE A 299 -13.38 4.03 15.95
N GLN A 300 -12.69 3.24 16.76
CA GLN A 300 -11.81 2.16 16.28
C GLN A 300 -12.60 1.20 15.39
N GLU A 301 -13.73 0.68 15.87
CA GLU A 301 -14.56 -0.22 15.09
C GLU A 301 -15.03 0.39 13.77
N LYS A 302 -15.51 1.64 13.82
CA LYS A 302 -16.03 2.33 12.64
C LYS A 302 -14.95 2.52 11.58
N LEU A 303 -13.78 3.01 11.97
CA LEU A 303 -12.71 3.33 11.03
C LEU A 303 -11.96 2.09 10.54
N ILE A 304 -11.75 1.07 11.39
CA ILE A 304 -11.14 -0.21 10.96
C ILE A 304 -12.03 -0.87 9.91
N LYS A 305 -13.35 -0.94 10.13
CA LYS A 305 -14.30 -1.46 9.13
C LYS A 305 -14.27 -0.67 7.82
N LEU A 306 -14.04 0.64 7.89
CA LEU A 306 -13.96 1.52 6.72
C LEU A 306 -12.67 1.32 5.92
N TYR A 307 -11.53 1.15 6.60
CA TYR A 307 -10.24 0.97 5.94
C TYR A 307 -9.99 -0.46 5.49
N TRP A 308 -10.71 -1.43 6.07
CA TRP A 308 -10.64 -2.83 5.68
C TRP A 308 -10.86 -3.07 4.19
N ASP A 309 -11.82 -2.36 3.58
CA ASP A 309 -12.10 -2.56 2.17
C ASP A 309 -10.95 -2.08 1.26
N ASN A 310 -10.03 -1.23 1.74
CA ASN A 310 -8.92 -0.64 0.96
C ASN A 310 -7.52 -1.13 1.38
N MET A 311 -7.44 -2.15 2.22
CA MET A 311 -6.18 -2.64 2.80
C MET A 311 -5.14 -3.14 1.78
N SER A 312 -5.54 -3.42 0.54
CA SER A 312 -4.61 -3.85 -0.52
C SER A 312 -3.74 -2.70 -1.03
N SER A 313 -4.27 -1.47 -1.00
CA SER A 313 -3.55 -0.26 -1.44
C SER A 313 -3.02 0.58 -0.28
N ASP A 314 -3.61 0.46 0.92
CA ASP A 314 -3.30 1.28 2.09
C ASP A 314 -2.56 0.48 3.17
N SER A 315 -1.54 1.09 3.78
CA SER A 315 -0.73 0.44 4.84
C SER A 315 -1.27 0.65 6.25
N VAL A 316 -2.38 1.38 6.43
CA VAL A 316 -2.92 1.78 7.74
C VAL A 316 -3.17 0.60 8.67
N LEU A 317 -3.83 -0.45 8.18
CA LEU A 317 -4.17 -1.60 9.03
C LEU A 317 -2.96 -2.46 9.38
N SER A 318 -1.98 -2.56 8.47
CA SER A 318 -0.72 -3.29 8.74
C SER A 318 0.09 -2.55 9.80
N LEU A 319 0.23 -1.23 9.68
CA LEU A 319 0.87 -0.39 10.69
C LEU A 319 0.11 -0.44 12.03
N LEU A 320 -1.22 -0.42 11.99
CA LEU A 320 -2.04 -0.53 13.20
C LEU A 320 -1.84 -1.89 13.89
N TYR A 321 -1.73 -2.97 13.12
CA TYR A 321 -1.48 -4.31 13.68
C TYR A 321 -0.09 -4.42 14.30
N GLU A 322 0.92 -3.76 13.75
CA GLU A 322 2.24 -3.69 14.40
C GLU A 322 2.22 -2.91 15.72
N ILE A 323 1.43 -1.82 15.80
CA ILE A 323 1.28 -0.92 16.96
C ILE A 323 0.41 -1.57 18.05
N ASN A 324 -0.75 -2.10 17.66
CA ASN A 324 -1.74 -2.68 18.56
C ASN A 324 -2.36 -3.95 17.92
N PRO A 325 -1.66 -5.10 17.99
CA PRO A 325 -2.11 -6.35 17.37
C PRO A 325 -3.49 -6.78 17.89
N GLU A 326 -3.70 -6.66 19.20
CA GLU A 326 -4.94 -7.08 19.87
C GLU A 326 -6.16 -6.35 19.33
N LEU A 327 -6.05 -5.04 19.10
CA LEU A 327 -7.16 -4.25 18.58
C LEU A 327 -7.63 -4.81 17.23
N VAL A 328 -6.70 -5.04 16.31
CA VAL A 328 -7.01 -5.54 14.97
C VAL A 328 -7.48 -6.99 15.04
N GLU A 329 -6.88 -7.84 15.88
CA GLU A 329 -7.35 -9.21 16.09
C GLU A 329 -8.81 -9.24 16.55
N ARG A 330 -9.13 -8.49 17.60
CA ARG A 330 -10.46 -8.48 18.22
C ARG A 330 -11.52 -7.87 17.32
N VAL A 331 -11.22 -6.73 16.70
CA VAL A 331 -12.22 -5.94 15.95
C VAL A 331 -12.37 -6.43 14.51
N LEU A 332 -11.33 -7.01 13.92
CA LEU A 332 -11.29 -7.35 12.51
C LEU A 332 -11.03 -8.83 12.25
N LEU A 333 -9.89 -9.38 12.68
CA LEU A 333 -9.47 -10.72 12.25
C LEU A 333 -10.35 -11.83 12.82
N VAL A 334 -10.65 -11.81 14.13
CA VAL A 334 -11.49 -12.82 14.77
C VAL A 334 -12.89 -12.86 14.14
N PRO A 335 -13.64 -11.73 14.02
CA PRO A 335 -14.95 -11.74 13.39
C PRO A 335 -14.94 -12.22 11.92
N GLU A 336 -13.97 -11.76 11.13
CA GLU A 336 -13.90 -12.09 9.70
C GLU A 336 -13.46 -13.55 9.48
N LEU A 337 -12.52 -14.08 10.28
CA LEU A 337 -12.12 -15.49 10.25
C LEU A 337 -13.24 -16.40 10.77
N GLU A 338 -13.96 -16.01 11.80
CA GLU A 338 -15.12 -16.77 12.28
C GLU A 338 -16.20 -16.88 11.19
N GLN A 339 -16.50 -15.77 10.52
CA GLN A 339 -17.42 -15.76 9.38
C GLN A 339 -16.89 -16.66 8.25
N PHE A 340 -15.59 -16.57 7.93
CA PHE A 340 -14.95 -17.40 6.92
C PHE A 340 -15.15 -18.89 7.18
N PHE A 341 -14.73 -19.36 8.35
CA PHE A 341 -14.78 -20.78 8.69
C PHE A 341 -16.21 -21.30 8.78
N SER A 342 -17.15 -20.46 9.21
CA SER A 342 -18.58 -20.76 9.16
C SER A 342 -19.07 -20.98 7.71
N LEU A 343 -18.68 -20.11 6.77
CA LEU A 343 -19.07 -20.21 5.35
C LEU A 343 -18.55 -21.49 4.69
N ILE A 344 -17.30 -21.86 4.96
CA ILE A 344 -16.72 -23.09 4.40
C ILE A 344 -17.10 -24.34 5.21
N GLY A 345 -17.79 -24.17 6.34
CA GLY A 345 -18.36 -25.25 7.15
C GLY A 345 -17.36 -25.95 8.08
N VAL A 346 -16.25 -25.30 8.41
CA VAL A 346 -15.25 -25.83 9.35
C VAL A 346 -15.79 -25.68 10.77
N ARG A 347 -15.79 -26.79 11.52
CA ARG A 347 -16.18 -26.81 12.95
C ARG A 347 -15.01 -27.15 13.86
N ASN A 348 -14.29 -28.23 13.54
CA ASN A 348 -13.21 -28.76 14.38
C ASN A 348 -11.85 -28.76 13.66
N LYS A 349 -11.83 -29.26 12.42
CA LYS A 349 -10.62 -29.40 11.61
C LYS A 349 -10.89 -29.09 10.14
N VAL A 350 -9.87 -28.58 9.44
CA VAL A 350 -9.94 -28.33 8.00
C VAL A 350 -9.80 -29.66 7.26
N GLY A 351 -10.67 -29.87 6.28
CA GLY A 351 -10.77 -31.10 5.50
C GLY A 351 -10.78 -30.78 4.02
N ILE A 352 -10.57 -31.79 3.18
CA ILE A 352 -10.45 -31.62 1.73
C ILE A 352 -11.73 -31.07 1.09
N THR A 353 -12.88 -31.41 1.65
CA THR A 353 -14.18 -30.87 1.23
C THR A 353 -14.34 -29.39 1.56
N HIS A 354 -13.73 -28.91 2.66
CA HIS A 354 -13.72 -27.50 3.04
C HIS A 354 -12.81 -26.69 2.09
N ALA A 355 -11.62 -27.21 1.78
CA ALA A 355 -10.72 -26.59 0.82
C ALA A 355 -11.33 -26.53 -0.59
N ALA A 356 -11.93 -27.62 -1.08
CA ALA A 356 -12.62 -27.63 -2.37
C ALA A 356 -13.79 -26.63 -2.39
N ARG A 357 -14.53 -26.49 -1.28
CA ARG A 357 -15.60 -25.50 -1.16
C ARG A 357 -15.07 -24.08 -1.22
N TYR A 358 -14.00 -23.77 -0.48
CA TYR A 358 -13.32 -22.47 -0.54
C TYR A 358 -12.91 -22.13 -1.97
N LEU A 359 -12.15 -23.00 -2.64
CA LEU A 359 -11.65 -22.74 -4.00
C LEU A 359 -12.79 -22.49 -5.00
N LYS A 360 -13.87 -23.28 -4.93
CA LYS A 360 -15.05 -23.11 -5.79
C LYS A 360 -15.87 -21.84 -5.48
N MET A 361 -15.80 -21.35 -4.25
CA MET A 361 -16.46 -20.10 -3.84
C MET A 361 -15.63 -18.86 -4.19
N SER A 362 -14.31 -19.01 -4.30
CA SER A 362 -13.38 -17.90 -4.54
C SER A 362 -13.05 -17.71 -6.02
N PHE A 363 -13.01 -18.79 -6.82
CA PHE A 363 -12.49 -18.75 -8.20
C PHE A 363 -13.47 -19.31 -9.24
N LEU A 364 -13.52 -18.69 -10.41
CA LEU A 364 -14.27 -19.16 -11.58
C LEU A 364 -13.56 -20.34 -12.26
N GLU A 365 -12.25 -20.23 -12.42
CA GLU A 365 -11.40 -21.20 -13.09
C GLU A 365 -9.95 -21.05 -12.62
N PHE A 366 -9.19 -22.12 -12.83
CA PHE A 366 -7.73 -22.13 -12.69
C PHE A 366 -7.11 -22.13 -14.08
N ASN A 367 -6.07 -21.32 -14.27
CA ASN A 367 -5.36 -21.17 -15.52
C ASN A 367 -3.95 -21.74 -15.37
N VAL A 368 -3.63 -22.69 -16.23
CA VAL A 368 -2.32 -23.32 -16.30
C VAL A 368 -1.64 -22.81 -17.57
N ASP A 369 -0.57 -22.04 -17.39
CA ASP A 369 0.25 -21.51 -18.47
C ASP A 369 1.74 -21.70 -18.15
N PRO A 370 2.64 -21.60 -19.15
CA PRO A 370 4.07 -21.87 -18.95
C PRO A 370 4.76 -20.86 -18.02
N SER A 371 4.16 -19.68 -17.82
CA SER A 371 4.73 -18.56 -17.08
C SER A 371 4.20 -18.46 -15.64
N ILE A 372 2.94 -18.80 -15.39
CA ILE A 372 2.32 -18.70 -14.07
C ILE A 372 1.09 -19.60 -13.90
N PHE A 373 1.06 -20.37 -12.82
CA PHE A 373 -0.19 -21.00 -12.39
C PHE A 373 -1.03 -20.01 -11.56
N HIS A 374 -2.22 -19.67 -12.04
CA HIS A 374 -3.07 -18.66 -11.41
C HIS A 374 -4.57 -19.03 -11.45
N ALA A 375 -5.40 -18.24 -10.78
CA ALA A 375 -6.85 -18.47 -10.74
C ALA A 375 -7.61 -17.18 -11.01
N THR A 376 -8.66 -17.26 -11.83
CA THR A 376 -9.55 -16.13 -12.09
C THR A 376 -10.54 -16.02 -10.92
N PRO A 377 -10.53 -14.94 -10.13
CA PRO A 377 -11.47 -14.77 -9.02
C PRO A 377 -12.91 -14.62 -9.53
N ILE A 378 -13.89 -15.13 -8.77
CA ILE A 378 -15.30 -14.78 -9.00
C ILE A 378 -15.45 -13.27 -8.77
N LYS A 379 -16.12 -12.57 -9.70
CA LYS A 379 -16.39 -11.12 -9.59
C LYS A 379 -16.74 -10.77 -8.15
N PRO A 380 -16.03 -9.82 -7.53
CA PRO A 380 -16.09 -9.62 -6.09
C PRO A 380 -17.52 -9.24 -5.69
N THR A 381 -18.21 -10.16 -5.02
CA THR A 381 -19.26 -9.73 -4.10
C THR A 381 -18.55 -9.30 -2.81
N LYS A 382 -19.07 -8.28 -2.12
CA LYS A 382 -18.47 -7.69 -0.90
C LYS A 382 -18.00 -8.70 0.16
N LYS A 383 -18.54 -9.92 0.15
CA LYS A 383 -18.27 -10.99 1.12
C LYS A 383 -17.02 -11.82 0.79
N TYR A 384 -16.70 -12.05 -0.48
CA TYR A 384 -15.62 -12.97 -0.89
C TYR A 384 -14.28 -12.26 -1.10
N SER A 385 -14.29 -10.97 -1.48
CA SER A 385 -13.08 -10.14 -1.55
C SER A 385 -12.37 -10.01 -0.19
N ARG A 386 -13.05 -10.28 0.92
CA ARG A 386 -12.50 -10.16 2.27
C ARG A 386 -11.59 -11.32 2.65
N LEU A 387 -11.82 -12.52 2.11
CA LEU A 387 -11.07 -13.72 2.50
C LEU A 387 -9.65 -13.73 1.95
N ASP A 388 -9.52 -13.41 0.66
CA ASP A 388 -8.21 -13.22 0.03
C ASP A 388 -7.44 -12.07 0.71
N LYS A 389 -8.15 -11.00 1.08
CA LYS A 389 -7.61 -9.89 1.87
C LYS A 389 -7.08 -10.32 3.23
N ILE A 390 -7.81 -11.15 3.99
CA ILE A 390 -7.30 -11.71 5.27
C ILE A 390 -6.07 -12.55 5.01
N GLY A 391 -6.13 -13.48 4.06
CA GLY A 391 -5.01 -14.35 3.72
C GLY A 391 -3.75 -13.55 3.33
N ARG A 392 -3.91 -12.45 2.59
CA ARG A 392 -2.81 -11.51 2.28
C ARG A 392 -2.35 -10.73 3.52
N PHE A 393 -3.28 -10.24 4.33
CA PHE A 393 -2.98 -9.46 5.53
C PHE A 393 -2.18 -10.26 6.56
N VAL A 394 -2.67 -11.45 6.90
CA VAL A 394 -2.04 -12.30 7.92
C VAL A 394 -0.90 -13.14 7.35
N ARG A 395 -0.60 -12.98 6.06
CA ARG A 395 0.33 -13.85 5.30
C ARG A 395 1.66 -14.00 6.00
N GLU A 396 2.25 -12.87 6.36
CA GLU A 396 3.58 -12.77 7.00
C GLU A 396 3.58 -13.30 8.45
N TYR A 397 2.41 -13.42 9.08
CA TYR A 397 2.28 -13.84 10.48
C TYR A 397 1.85 -15.31 10.63
N VAL A 398 1.30 -15.91 9.57
CA VAL A 398 0.66 -17.23 9.62
C VAL A 398 1.39 -18.25 8.77
N PHE A 399 1.82 -17.89 7.55
CA PHE A 399 2.46 -18.83 6.64
C PHE A 399 3.98 -18.80 6.78
N LYS A 400 4.64 -19.91 6.45
CA LYS A 400 6.11 -19.97 6.51
C LYS A 400 6.69 -19.14 5.37
N GLN A 401 7.84 -18.50 5.59
CA GLN A 401 8.52 -17.69 4.55
C GLN A 401 8.76 -18.46 3.24
N GLU A 402 9.09 -19.76 3.34
CA GLU A 402 9.30 -20.65 2.19
C GLU A 402 8.03 -20.79 1.31
N ASP A 403 6.83 -20.72 1.90
CA ASP A 403 5.56 -20.86 1.17
C ASP A 403 5.20 -19.60 0.35
N VAL A 404 6.04 -18.56 0.40
CA VAL A 404 5.80 -17.23 -0.18
C VAL A 404 6.95 -16.75 -1.06
N SER A 405 8.01 -17.54 -1.24
CA SER A 405 9.14 -17.17 -2.09
C SER A 405 8.78 -17.25 -3.58
N GLY A 406 9.43 -16.44 -4.41
CA GLY A 406 9.26 -16.49 -5.87
C GLY A 406 9.66 -17.86 -6.44
N GLU A 407 10.76 -18.43 -5.94
CA GLU A 407 11.24 -19.76 -6.34
C GLU A 407 10.18 -20.86 -6.13
N TYR A 408 9.40 -20.76 -5.05
CA TYR A 408 8.34 -21.71 -4.78
C TYR A 408 7.15 -21.56 -5.74
N VAL A 409 6.77 -20.31 -6.05
CA VAL A 409 5.70 -20.03 -7.04
C VAL A 409 6.09 -20.59 -8.42
N ASP A 410 7.36 -20.48 -8.78
CA ASP A 410 7.89 -21.03 -10.04
C ASP A 410 7.86 -22.57 -10.04
N GLU A 411 8.18 -23.21 -8.91
CA GLU A 411 8.10 -24.67 -8.76
C GLU A 411 6.67 -25.18 -8.96
N VAL A 412 5.68 -24.60 -8.27
CA VAL A 412 4.27 -24.97 -8.42
C VAL A 412 3.80 -24.75 -9.85
N THR A 413 4.19 -23.62 -10.45
CA THR A 413 3.84 -23.31 -11.84
C THR A 413 4.36 -24.39 -12.78
N ARG A 414 5.64 -24.78 -12.62
CA ARG A 414 6.26 -25.85 -13.41
C ARG A 414 5.53 -27.19 -13.23
N GLU A 415 5.30 -27.62 -12.00
CA GLU A 415 4.62 -28.89 -11.70
C GLU A 415 3.21 -28.94 -12.30
N MET A 416 2.44 -27.86 -12.15
CA MET A 416 1.09 -27.76 -12.69
C MET A 416 1.11 -27.73 -14.22
N TYR A 417 2.05 -27.01 -14.83
CA TYR A 417 2.19 -26.95 -16.28
C TYR A 417 2.64 -28.29 -16.89
N GLU A 418 3.57 -29.00 -16.25
CA GLU A 418 4.01 -30.33 -16.72
C GLU A 418 2.87 -31.35 -16.73
N LYS A 419 1.97 -31.29 -15.73
CA LYS A 419 0.87 -32.26 -15.60
C LYS A 419 -0.40 -31.86 -16.35
N TYR A 420 -0.71 -30.57 -16.41
CA TYR A 420 -2.01 -30.04 -16.86
C TYR A 420 -1.91 -28.97 -17.94
N GLY A 421 -0.69 -28.60 -18.35
CA GLY A 421 -0.46 -27.66 -19.45
C GLY A 421 -0.75 -28.28 -20.81
N SER A 422 -0.83 -27.42 -21.82
CA SER A 422 -1.04 -27.80 -23.22
C SER A 422 0.21 -28.42 -23.86
N GLY A 423 1.40 -28.16 -23.29
CA GLY A 423 2.69 -28.47 -23.91
C GLY A 423 3.04 -27.54 -25.08
N VAL A 424 2.18 -26.57 -25.41
CA VAL A 424 2.35 -25.61 -26.49
C VAL A 424 2.73 -24.25 -25.88
N PRO A 425 3.82 -23.61 -26.35
CA PRO A 425 4.18 -22.27 -25.92
C PRO A 425 3.00 -21.29 -26.08
N ASP A 426 2.82 -20.42 -25.08
CA ASP A 426 1.80 -19.36 -25.04
C ASP A 426 0.32 -19.81 -25.05
N GLN A 427 0.04 -21.11 -24.90
CA GLN A 427 -1.33 -21.62 -24.79
C GLN A 427 -1.74 -21.87 -23.32
N VAL A 428 -2.74 -21.11 -22.87
CA VAL A 428 -3.36 -21.24 -21.53
C VAL A 428 -4.41 -22.35 -21.53
N VAL A 429 -4.36 -23.24 -20.53
CA VAL A 429 -5.41 -24.24 -20.26
C VAL A 429 -6.25 -23.81 -19.07
N ALA A 430 -7.53 -23.57 -19.30
CA ALA A 430 -8.47 -23.17 -18.25
C ALA A 430 -9.24 -24.37 -17.69
N TYR A 431 -9.34 -24.45 -16.35
CA TYR A 431 -10.05 -25.47 -15.60
C TYR A 431 -11.20 -24.85 -14.79
N PRO A 432 -12.45 -24.84 -15.32
CA PRO A 432 -13.60 -24.23 -14.65
C PRO A 432 -13.97 -24.93 -13.34
N THR A 433 -14.06 -24.17 -12.24
CA THR A 433 -14.34 -24.72 -10.90
C THR A 433 -15.73 -25.34 -10.77
N LYS A 434 -16.67 -24.94 -11.63
CA LYS A 434 -18.04 -25.48 -11.68
C LYS A 434 -18.04 -26.99 -11.94
N GLY A 435 -17.13 -27.49 -12.80
CA GLY A 435 -16.99 -28.90 -13.15
C GLY A 435 -16.14 -29.72 -12.17
N LEU A 436 -15.39 -29.06 -11.29
CA LEU A 436 -14.48 -29.72 -10.35
C LEU A 436 -15.20 -30.14 -9.06
N THR A 437 -14.76 -31.26 -8.50
CA THR A 437 -15.18 -31.75 -7.17
C THR A 437 -13.94 -32.06 -6.34
N TYR A 438 -14.10 -32.30 -5.05
CA TYR A 438 -12.99 -32.74 -4.18
C TYR A 438 -12.39 -34.12 -4.58
N LYS A 439 -12.98 -34.82 -5.56
CA LYS A 439 -12.46 -36.06 -6.14
C LYS A 439 -11.79 -35.86 -7.50
N SER A 440 -11.90 -34.68 -8.09
CA SER A 440 -11.23 -34.37 -9.35
C SER A 440 -9.73 -34.35 -9.12
N GLU A 441 -8.98 -35.14 -9.89
CA GLU A 441 -7.52 -35.25 -9.77
C GLU A 441 -6.85 -33.86 -9.79
N PHE A 442 -7.22 -33.03 -10.77
CA PHE A 442 -6.74 -31.65 -10.86
C PHE A 442 -6.94 -30.86 -9.56
N LEU A 443 -8.15 -30.90 -8.96
CA LEU A 443 -8.41 -30.11 -7.76
C LEU A 443 -7.72 -30.70 -6.53
N LEU A 444 -7.56 -32.03 -6.46
CA LEU A 444 -6.78 -32.70 -5.42
C LEU A 444 -5.32 -32.24 -5.46
N ASP A 445 -4.73 -32.18 -6.64
CA ASP A 445 -3.35 -31.75 -6.82
C ASP A 445 -3.20 -30.28 -6.47
N VAL A 446 -4.09 -29.40 -6.95
CA VAL A 446 -4.13 -27.98 -6.54
C VAL A 446 -4.18 -27.82 -5.01
N MET A 447 -5.00 -28.61 -4.31
CA MET A 447 -5.09 -28.55 -2.85
C MET A 447 -3.89 -29.19 -2.11
N ASN A 448 -3.11 -30.02 -2.79
CA ASN A 448 -1.91 -30.69 -2.27
C ASN A 448 -0.62 -29.92 -2.60
N THR A 449 -0.65 -28.98 -3.54
CA THR A 449 0.39 -27.96 -3.65
C THR A 449 0.56 -27.28 -2.28
N ARG A 450 1.73 -26.72 -1.99
CA ARG A 450 1.89 -25.73 -0.91
C ARG A 450 1.56 -24.34 -1.48
N GLY A 451 1.24 -23.37 -0.64
CA GLY A 451 0.87 -22.02 -1.11
C GLY A 451 -0.64 -21.78 -1.21
N ASN A 452 -1.04 -20.72 -1.93
CA ASN A 452 -2.33 -20.03 -1.73
C ASN A 452 -3.59 -20.88 -1.92
N PHE A 453 -3.53 -21.92 -2.75
CA PHE A 453 -4.67 -22.79 -3.04
C PHE A 453 -4.69 -24.07 -2.20
N SER A 454 -3.66 -24.27 -1.39
CA SER A 454 -3.46 -25.49 -0.62
C SER A 454 -4.49 -25.65 0.51
N LYS A 455 -4.76 -26.91 0.85
CA LYS A 455 -5.48 -27.21 2.10
C LYS A 455 -4.66 -26.81 3.32
N SER A 456 -3.33 -26.92 3.28
CA SER A 456 -2.46 -26.59 4.42
C SER A 456 -2.60 -25.13 4.81
N ASN A 457 -2.65 -24.20 3.85
CA ASN A 457 -2.83 -22.78 4.14
C ASN A 457 -4.16 -22.51 4.88
N ILE A 458 -5.25 -23.19 4.49
CA ILE A 458 -6.53 -23.04 5.20
C ILE A 458 -6.44 -23.61 6.62
N ASP A 459 -5.68 -24.70 6.81
CA ASP A 459 -5.44 -25.32 8.12
C ASP A 459 -4.58 -24.43 9.03
N ASP A 460 -3.51 -23.83 8.51
CA ASP A 460 -2.66 -22.88 9.24
C ASP A 460 -3.47 -21.65 9.66
N LEU A 461 -4.33 -21.14 8.77
CA LEU A 461 -5.25 -20.06 9.09
C LEU A 461 -6.25 -20.44 10.18
N TRP A 462 -6.71 -21.70 10.21
CA TRP A 462 -7.60 -22.22 11.25
C TRP A 462 -6.90 -22.33 12.60
N VAL A 463 -5.65 -22.79 12.61
CA VAL A 463 -4.81 -22.86 13.80
C VAL A 463 -4.57 -21.45 14.36
N TYR A 464 -4.21 -20.50 13.49
CA TYR A 464 -4.01 -19.11 13.86
C TYR A 464 -5.30 -18.49 14.44
N TYR A 465 -6.44 -18.65 13.76
CA TYR A 465 -7.75 -18.19 14.25
C TYR A 465 -8.05 -18.69 15.67
N LYS A 466 -7.89 -20.00 15.93
CA LYS A 466 -8.13 -20.56 17.26
C LYS A 466 -7.20 -19.96 18.31
N LYS A 467 -5.93 -19.73 17.96
CA LYS A 467 -4.94 -19.11 18.85
C LYS A 467 -5.37 -17.70 19.25
N ILE A 468 -5.66 -16.83 18.28
CA ILE A 468 -6.02 -15.43 18.56
C ILE A 468 -7.39 -15.33 19.24
N LYS A 469 -8.35 -16.20 18.90
CA LYS A 469 -9.67 -16.22 19.57
C LYS A 469 -9.54 -16.64 21.04
N SER A 470 -8.82 -17.72 21.31
CA SER A 470 -8.57 -18.19 22.68
C SER A 470 -7.82 -17.16 23.52
N SER A 471 -6.85 -16.44 22.93
CA SER A 471 -6.15 -15.37 23.62
C SER A 471 -7.10 -14.23 23.99
N ASN A 472 -7.97 -13.79 23.07
CA ASN A 472 -8.91 -12.72 23.35
C ASN A 472 -9.99 -13.09 24.36
N ASP A 473 -10.48 -14.34 24.35
CA ASP A 473 -11.55 -14.80 25.26
C ASP A 473 -11.07 -14.95 26.72
N ASN A 474 -9.80 -15.30 26.94
CA ASN A 474 -9.27 -15.63 28.28
C ASN A 474 -8.53 -14.49 28.99
N LYS A 475 -8.31 -13.33 28.34
CA LYS A 475 -7.49 -12.24 28.88
C LYS A 475 -7.95 -11.68 30.22
N VAL A 476 -9.26 -11.51 30.42
CA VAL A 476 -9.80 -11.02 31.71
C VAL A 476 -9.55 -12.03 32.82
N LEU A 477 -9.65 -13.33 32.51
CA LEU A 477 -9.36 -14.38 33.47
C LEU A 477 -7.86 -14.46 33.78
N GLU A 478 -7.00 -14.30 32.76
CA GLU A 478 -5.54 -14.28 32.92
C GLU A 478 -5.08 -13.08 33.75
N ILE A 479 -5.60 -11.88 33.49
CA ILE A 479 -5.23 -10.68 34.26
C ILE A 479 -5.76 -10.76 35.69
N ASN A 480 -6.98 -11.28 35.90
CA ASN A 480 -7.50 -11.52 37.25
C ASN A 480 -6.60 -12.49 38.01
N LYS A 481 -6.20 -13.60 37.36
CA LYS A 481 -5.26 -14.56 37.95
C LYS A 481 -3.88 -13.94 38.24
N MET A 482 -3.33 -13.13 37.33
CA MET A 482 -2.06 -12.44 37.52
C MET A 482 -2.11 -11.41 38.66
N LEU A 483 -3.21 -10.67 38.76
CA LEU A 483 -3.43 -9.65 39.79
C LEU A 483 -3.95 -10.24 41.12
N GLY A 484 -4.18 -11.55 41.19
CA GLY A 484 -4.75 -12.22 42.37
C GLY A 484 -6.19 -11.80 42.68
N ILE A 485 -6.91 -11.26 41.69
CA ILE A 485 -8.33 -10.91 41.77
C ILE A 485 -9.12 -12.21 41.58
N ARG A 486 -9.92 -12.55 42.59
CA ARG A 486 -10.78 -13.75 42.57
C ARG A 486 -12.06 -13.53 41.78
#